data_AF-A0A5N6SEE3-F1
#
_entry.id   AF-A0A5N6SEE3-F1
#
_cell.length_a   1.000
_cell.length_b   1.000
_cell.length_c   1.000
_cell.angle_alpha   90.00
_cell.angle_beta   90.00
_cell.angle_gamma   90.00
#
_symmetry.space_group_name_H-M   'P 1'
#
loop_
_entity.id
_entity.type
_entity.pdbx_description
1 polymer ?
#
loop_
_entity_poly.entity_id
_entity_poly.type
_entity_poly.pdbx_seq_one_letter_code
_entity_poly.pdbx_strand_id
1 'polypeptide(L)'
;MERLAFQAPIRSRSANLFQRLPAEVHSLNYSVTKPAAEFFMLQIVQYIACLLPNDADVAHLSSCCNFIAQKLLPGESSVWRYRFMNLYDTPPGRSSSELKIEYQIRSIILSQKISFRYGQKEEQLLWLTVMQSILLEALTITEMNGVVFSKTFERIREALQLSAPEFLSRPLSGYGNTKRDRPSGLFCALQLCLTGLALDPKMSVRCLRTDYDIADVYSYQTEFTRPLIDLKKLELPTILHIRNFWVRHLLSPNEATYCTSYAKLPVDQRPKVWSTIKENVELGANWVGYWSCIHPYPETVIELENRQSCADLNTHWIQGDTDPLFFRIRPDLNTLNWPPELNKIIPMNGPESHRLYFRGFQRLGDNLYPVRGFTEPIRGLQGGFPGWQRICFAIYAADREQLPLLLEIGESEPSGNEAACLLSELWPPGELETDFLWIQGYEGVILPGGKIMLGQWVDMVDTTERGPFIFWNL
;
A
#
# COMPACT_ATOMS: atom_id res chain seq x y z
N MET A 1 34.06 26.45 -33.58
CA MET A 1 35.30 25.91 -33.00
C MET A 1 34.91 24.69 -32.19
N GLU A 2 35.24 23.44 -32.48
CA GLU A 2 36.02 22.79 -33.54
C GLU A 2 35.34 21.43 -33.78
N ARG A 3 35.07 21.12 -35.05
CA ARG A 3 34.83 19.75 -35.50
C ARG A 3 36.20 19.17 -35.82
N LEU A 4 36.58 18.06 -35.18
CA LEU A 4 37.72 17.26 -35.62
C LEU A 4 37.24 15.86 -36.00
N ALA A 5 37.49 15.57 -37.26
CA ALA A 5 37.19 14.35 -37.95
C ALA A 5 38.18 13.25 -37.57
N PHE A 6 37.68 12.03 -37.42
CA PHE A 6 38.48 10.82 -37.67
C PHE A 6 37.82 10.06 -38.81
N GLN A 7 38.31 10.31 -40.03
CA GLN A 7 38.16 9.40 -41.16
C GLN A 7 39.25 8.33 -41.04
N ALA A 8 38.84 7.07 -40.91
CA ALA A 8 39.67 5.91 -41.23
C ALA A 8 38.95 5.08 -42.32
N PRO A 9 39.67 4.55 -43.32
CA PRO A 9 39.06 3.98 -44.51
C PRO A 9 38.57 2.56 -44.26
N ILE A 10 37.25 2.34 -44.28
CA ILE A 10 36.68 0.99 -44.30
C ILE A 10 36.80 0.46 -45.73
N ARG A 11 37.80 -0.40 -45.96
CA ARG A 11 37.88 -1.24 -47.16
C ARG A 11 36.58 -2.03 -47.30
N SER A 12 35.93 -1.89 -48.45
CA SER A 12 34.82 -2.74 -48.87
C SER A 12 35.28 -4.20 -48.98
N ARG A 13 34.90 -5.02 -48.01
CA ARG A 13 34.68 -6.46 -48.22
C ARG A 13 33.34 -6.82 -47.62
N SER A 14 32.30 -6.69 -48.44
CA SER A 14 31.00 -7.31 -48.20
C SER A 14 31.16 -8.83 -48.26
N ALA A 15 31.50 -9.45 -47.13
CA ALA A 15 31.29 -10.88 -46.95
C ALA A 15 29.96 -11.04 -46.21
N ASN A 16 28.90 -11.34 -46.96
CA ASN A 16 27.59 -11.73 -46.44
C ASN A 16 27.78 -12.97 -45.54
N LEU A 17 27.72 -12.80 -44.21
CA LEU A 17 27.78 -13.91 -43.26
C LEU A 17 26.55 -14.85 -43.34
N PHE A 18 25.54 -14.51 -44.14
CA PHE A 18 24.33 -15.31 -44.37
C PHE A 18 24.41 -16.25 -45.57
N GLN A 19 25.55 -16.38 -46.25
CA GLN A 19 25.71 -17.29 -47.40
C GLN A 19 25.98 -18.77 -47.03
N ARG A 20 25.89 -19.15 -45.76
CA ARG A 20 25.99 -20.55 -45.32
C ARG A 20 24.79 -20.93 -44.47
N LEU A 21 23.61 -20.93 -45.09
CA LEU A 21 22.49 -21.73 -44.62
C LEU A 21 22.60 -23.14 -45.23
N PRO A 22 22.25 -24.21 -44.49
CA PRO A 22 22.18 -25.56 -45.03
C PRO A 22 21.26 -25.64 -46.25
N ALA A 23 21.59 -26.52 -47.19
CA ALA A 23 20.92 -26.64 -48.49
C ALA A 23 19.43 -27.04 -48.42
N GLU A 24 18.87 -27.30 -47.24
CA GLU A 24 17.47 -27.68 -47.07
C GLU A 24 16.45 -26.54 -47.23
N VAL A 25 16.88 -25.27 -47.36
CA VAL A 25 15.94 -24.13 -47.55
C VAL A 25 15.76 -23.73 -49.02
N HIS A 26 16.50 -24.35 -49.96
CA HIS A 26 16.44 -23.98 -51.38
C HIS A 26 15.27 -24.60 -52.18
N SER A 27 14.43 -25.45 -51.58
CA SER A 27 13.39 -26.21 -52.30
C SER A 27 11.94 -25.81 -51.97
N LEU A 28 11.70 -24.61 -51.44
CA LEU A 28 10.35 -24.06 -51.32
C LEU A 28 10.13 -22.97 -52.38
N ASN A 29 9.85 -23.42 -53.61
CA ASN A 29 9.26 -22.59 -54.66
C ASN A 29 7.82 -22.24 -54.26
N TYR A 30 7.65 -21.27 -53.37
CA TYR A 30 6.39 -20.58 -53.22
C TYR A 30 6.38 -19.34 -54.10
N SER A 31 5.46 -19.31 -55.06
CA SER A 31 5.07 -18.12 -55.81
C SER A 31 4.31 -17.15 -54.90
N VAL A 32 5.00 -16.62 -53.89
CA VAL A 32 4.46 -15.57 -53.03
C VAL A 32 4.61 -14.25 -53.79
N THR A 33 3.51 -13.53 -54.00
CA THR A 33 3.57 -12.16 -54.51
C THR A 33 4.45 -11.32 -53.59
N LYS A 34 5.28 -10.44 -54.14
CA LYS A 34 6.25 -9.61 -53.40
C LYS A 34 5.71 -9.01 -52.08
N PRO A 35 4.46 -8.53 -51.99
CA PRO A 35 3.88 -8.03 -50.74
C PRO A 35 3.70 -9.09 -49.66
N ALA A 36 3.34 -10.32 -50.04
CA ALA A 36 3.11 -11.41 -49.09
C ALA A 36 4.44 -12.00 -48.57
N ALA A 37 5.51 -11.98 -49.37
CA ALA A 37 6.85 -12.38 -48.93
C ALA A 37 7.45 -11.37 -47.95
N GLU A 38 7.26 -10.07 -48.23
CA GLU A 38 7.68 -8.98 -47.33
C GLU A 38 6.88 -8.98 -46.02
N PHE A 39 5.58 -9.31 -46.07
CA PHE A 39 4.73 -9.47 -44.88
C PHE A 39 5.16 -10.68 -44.03
N PHE A 40 5.46 -11.81 -44.65
CA PHE A 40 5.94 -13.01 -43.95
C PHE A 40 7.32 -12.77 -43.31
N MET A 41 8.22 -12.09 -44.03
CA MET A 41 9.54 -11.71 -43.52
C MET A 41 9.45 -10.72 -42.35
N LEU A 42 8.49 -9.79 -42.38
CA LEU A 42 8.19 -8.89 -41.25
C LEU A 42 7.83 -9.66 -39.99
N GLN A 43 6.88 -10.60 -40.09
CA GLN A 43 6.42 -11.38 -38.94
C GLN A 43 7.55 -12.22 -38.34
N ILE A 44 8.37 -12.86 -39.17
CA ILE A 44 9.50 -13.67 -38.70
C ILE A 44 10.54 -12.83 -37.98
N VAL A 45 10.93 -11.67 -38.54
CA VAL A 45 11.95 -10.81 -37.92
C VAL A 45 11.49 -10.29 -36.55
N GLN A 46 10.23 -9.85 -36.45
CA GLN A 46 9.67 -9.42 -35.17
C GLN A 46 9.55 -10.58 -34.18
N TYR A 47 9.12 -11.77 -34.63
CA TYR A 47 9.03 -12.95 -33.79
C TYR A 47 10.39 -13.37 -33.21
N ILE A 48 11.45 -13.37 -34.03
CA ILE A 48 12.81 -13.63 -33.57
C ILE A 48 13.22 -12.61 -32.49
N ALA A 49 12.94 -11.32 -32.70
CA ALA A 49 13.26 -10.28 -31.74
C ALA A 49 12.47 -10.38 -30.42
N CYS A 50 11.24 -10.92 -30.46
CA CYS A 50 10.45 -11.23 -29.27
C CYS A 50 11.13 -12.32 -28.41
N LEU A 51 11.81 -13.29 -29.03
CA LEU A 51 12.49 -14.38 -28.33
C LEU A 51 13.85 -13.99 -27.73
N LEU A 52 14.35 -12.78 -28.00
CA LEU A 52 15.62 -12.31 -27.45
C LEU A 52 15.51 -12.02 -25.94
N PRO A 53 16.50 -12.42 -25.13
CA PRO A 53 16.36 -12.43 -23.67
C PRO A 53 16.39 -11.04 -23.03
N ASN A 54 17.07 -10.06 -23.63
CA ASN A 54 17.22 -8.72 -23.06
C ASN A 54 17.15 -7.61 -24.12
N ASP A 55 17.05 -6.36 -23.67
CA ASP A 55 16.90 -5.20 -24.56
C ASP A 55 18.20 -4.86 -25.31
N ALA A 56 19.36 -5.20 -24.75
CA ALA A 56 20.64 -5.00 -25.43
C ALA A 56 20.73 -5.86 -26.70
N ASP A 57 20.23 -7.09 -26.65
CA ASP A 57 20.22 -7.99 -27.82
C ASP A 57 19.29 -7.48 -28.92
N VAL A 58 18.15 -6.87 -28.56
CA VAL A 58 17.28 -6.21 -29.56
C VAL A 58 17.96 -5.00 -30.17
N ALA A 59 18.66 -4.19 -29.35
CA ALA A 59 19.42 -3.05 -29.84
C ALA A 59 20.54 -3.50 -30.79
N HIS A 60 21.29 -4.55 -30.43
CA HIS A 60 22.33 -5.13 -31.28
C HIS A 60 21.75 -5.68 -32.60
N LEU A 61 20.66 -6.44 -32.54
CA LEU A 61 19.98 -6.96 -33.73
C LEU A 61 19.50 -5.82 -34.65
N SER A 62 18.92 -4.77 -34.07
CA SER A 62 18.50 -3.58 -34.83
C SER A 62 19.67 -2.85 -35.47
N SER A 63 20.87 -2.93 -34.89
CA SER A 63 22.08 -2.29 -35.40
C SER A 63 22.74 -3.07 -36.54
N CYS A 64 22.32 -4.32 -36.80
CA CYS A 64 22.88 -5.13 -37.88
C CYS A 64 22.61 -4.55 -39.27
N CYS A 65 21.40 -4.02 -39.53
CA CYS A 65 21.08 -3.35 -40.79
C CYS A 65 19.83 -2.47 -40.71
N ASN A 66 19.72 -1.51 -41.65
CA ASN A 66 18.60 -0.58 -41.74
C ASN A 66 17.25 -1.27 -41.91
N PHE A 67 17.19 -2.38 -42.66
CA PHE A 67 15.95 -3.12 -42.86
C PHE A 67 15.40 -3.67 -41.54
N ILE A 68 16.24 -4.32 -40.74
CA ILE A 68 15.87 -4.86 -39.42
C ILE A 68 15.49 -3.70 -38.48
N ALA A 69 16.29 -2.64 -38.44
CA ALA A 69 15.98 -1.45 -37.64
C ALA A 69 14.57 -0.89 -37.93
N GLN A 70 14.23 -0.73 -39.22
CA GLN A 70 12.92 -0.24 -39.67
C GLN A 70 11.76 -1.17 -39.31
N LYS A 71 12.00 -2.46 -39.04
CA LYS A 71 10.96 -3.41 -38.64
C LYS A 71 10.81 -3.56 -37.13
N LEU A 72 11.89 -3.34 -36.36
CA LEU A 72 11.90 -3.53 -34.91
C LEU A 72 11.64 -2.24 -34.13
N LEU A 73 12.23 -1.13 -34.55
CA LEU A 73 12.22 0.13 -33.78
C LEU A 73 10.91 0.91 -33.81
N PRO A 74 10.02 0.87 -34.83
CA PRO A 74 8.76 1.60 -34.79
C PRO A 74 7.87 1.24 -33.60
N GLY A 75 7.01 2.17 -33.17
CA GLY A 75 6.09 1.96 -32.05
C GLY A 75 5.05 0.86 -32.31
N GLU A 76 4.70 0.68 -33.58
CA GLU A 76 3.73 -0.29 -34.07
C GLU A 76 4.28 -1.72 -34.07
N SER A 77 5.59 -1.90 -33.84
CA SER A 77 6.24 -3.20 -33.77
C SER A 77 5.65 -4.03 -32.62
N SER A 78 5.29 -5.29 -32.93
CA SER A 78 4.74 -6.23 -31.95
C SER A 78 5.73 -6.58 -30.83
N VAL A 79 7.04 -6.36 -31.06
CA VAL A 79 8.11 -6.63 -30.10
C VAL A 79 7.94 -5.85 -28.81
N TRP A 80 7.59 -4.56 -28.89
CA TRP A 80 7.45 -3.72 -27.70
C TRP A 80 6.24 -4.11 -26.87
N ARG A 81 5.13 -4.43 -27.54
CA ARG A 81 3.95 -4.98 -26.87
C ARG A 81 4.25 -6.31 -26.18
N TYR A 82 4.94 -7.21 -26.87
CA TYR A 82 5.36 -8.49 -26.33
C TYR A 82 6.25 -8.32 -25.08
N ARG A 83 7.27 -7.46 -25.17
CA ARG A 83 8.17 -7.15 -24.03
C ARG A 83 7.43 -6.52 -22.86
N PHE A 84 6.53 -5.58 -23.13
CA PHE A 84 5.69 -4.98 -22.10
C PHE A 84 4.84 -6.05 -21.40
N MET A 85 4.10 -6.86 -22.16
CA MET A 85 3.23 -7.92 -21.63
C MET A 85 3.97 -9.03 -20.86
N ASN A 86 5.26 -9.21 -21.13
CA ASN A 86 6.09 -10.13 -20.37
C ASN A 86 6.41 -9.63 -18.96
N LEU A 87 6.55 -8.31 -18.77
CA LEU A 87 6.95 -7.71 -17.49
C LEU A 87 5.80 -7.05 -16.73
N TYR A 88 4.77 -6.58 -17.43
CA TYR A 88 3.69 -5.78 -16.86
C TYR A 88 2.34 -6.34 -17.29
N ASP A 89 1.36 -6.14 -16.43
CA ASP A 89 -0.04 -6.34 -16.78
C ASP A 89 -0.46 -5.23 -17.75
N THR A 90 -1.29 -5.55 -18.75
CA THR A 90 -1.60 -4.61 -19.84
C THR A 90 -3.04 -4.13 -19.75
N PRO A 91 -3.27 -2.82 -19.51
CA PRO A 91 -4.62 -2.25 -19.54
C PRO A 91 -5.27 -2.41 -20.94
N PRO A 92 -6.60 -2.64 -21.01
CA PRO A 92 -7.28 -2.75 -22.29
C PRO A 92 -7.20 -1.44 -23.09
N GLY A 93 -7.15 -1.55 -24.42
CA GLY A 93 -7.22 -0.40 -25.33
C GLY A 93 -5.92 0.37 -25.57
N ARG A 94 -4.79 -0.03 -24.98
CA ARG A 94 -3.48 0.65 -25.17
C ARG A 94 -2.86 0.32 -26.53
N SER A 95 -2.37 1.31 -27.26
CA SER A 95 -1.66 1.12 -28.52
C SER A 95 -0.23 0.59 -28.31
N SER A 96 0.35 -0.09 -29.30
CA SER A 96 1.74 -0.59 -29.17
C SER A 96 2.75 0.55 -29.03
N SER A 97 2.49 1.68 -29.68
CA SER A 97 3.36 2.87 -29.65
C SER A 97 3.39 3.50 -28.25
N GLU A 98 2.25 3.57 -27.55
CA GLU A 98 2.21 3.99 -26.14
C GLU A 98 2.94 3.00 -25.23
N LEU A 99 2.69 1.70 -25.40
CA LEU A 99 3.34 0.67 -24.58
C LEU A 99 4.85 0.66 -24.76
N LYS A 100 5.35 0.96 -25.97
CA LYS A 100 6.79 1.12 -26.22
C LYS A 100 7.38 2.25 -25.37
N ILE A 101 6.76 3.44 -25.39
CA ILE A 101 7.27 4.61 -24.66
C ILE A 101 7.30 4.32 -23.16
N GLU A 102 6.20 3.80 -22.63
CA GLU A 102 6.08 3.36 -21.22
C GLU A 102 7.15 2.33 -20.86
N TYR A 103 7.29 1.29 -21.68
CA TYR A 103 8.29 0.24 -21.47
C TYR A 103 9.69 0.83 -21.35
N GLN A 104 10.08 1.68 -22.31
CA GLN A 104 11.42 2.27 -22.35
C GLN A 104 11.67 3.19 -21.14
N ILE A 105 10.70 4.03 -20.79
CA ILE A 105 10.79 4.90 -19.60
C ILE A 105 10.96 4.04 -18.34
N ARG A 106 10.10 3.04 -18.14
CA ARG A 106 10.14 2.16 -16.96
C ARG A 106 11.46 1.38 -16.90
N SER A 107 11.91 0.80 -18.01
CA SER A 107 13.18 0.06 -18.06
C SER A 107 14.39 0.94 -17.73
N ILE A 108 14.42 2.18 -18.21
CA ILE A 108 15.51 3.12 -17.92
C ILE A 108 15.46 3.59 -16.47
N ILE A 109 14.30 4.02 -15.97
CA ILE A 109 14.19 4.64 -14.65
C ILE A 109 14.28 3.60 -13.54
N LEU A 110 13.60 2.45 -13.67
CA LEU A 110 13.60 1.43 -12.62
C LEU A 110 14.93 0.68 -12.50
N SER A 111 15.80 0.72 -13.51
CA SER A 111 17.14 0.13 -13.43
C SER A 111 18.17 1.02 -12.72
N GLN A 112 17.84 2.30 -12.48
CA GLN A 112 18.73 3.21 -11.77
C GLN A 112 18.75 2.92 -10.28
N LYS A 113 19.94 2.81 -9.69
CA LYS A 113 20.10 2.73 -8.25
C LYS A 113 19.82 4.08 -7.63
N ILE A 114 18.79 4.16 -6.80
CA ILE A 114 18.35 5.38 -6.15
C ILE A 114 18.53 5.26 -4.65
N SER A 115 19.03 6.33 -4.03
CA SER A 115 19.08 6.50 -2.58
C SER A 115 18.42 7.80 -2.19
N PHE A 116 17.69 7.79 -1.07
CA PHE A 116 17.05 8.96 -0.47
C PHE A 116 17.86 9.52 0.71
N ARG A 117 19.09 9.00 0.94
CA ARG A 117 19.97 9.40 2.04
C ARG A 117 20.29 10.89 2.06
N TYR A 118 20.43 11.51 0.89
CA TYR A 118 20.81 12.91 0.74
C TYR A 118 19.71 13.78 0.14
N GLY A 119 18.45 13.45 0.44
CA GLY A 119 17.27 14.22 0.04
C GLY A 119 16.62 13.70 -1.24
N GLN A 120 15.65 14.45 -1.75
CA GLN A 120 14.94 14.18 -3.01
C GLN A 120 15.40 15.18 -4.07
N LYS A 121 16.27 14.73 -4.98
CA LYS A 121 16.68 15.51 -6.15
C LYS A 121 15.84 15.09 -7.36
N GLU A 122 16.18 15.62 -8.53
CA GLU A 122 15.47 15.36 -9.79
C GLU A 122 15.39 13.86 -10.13
N GLU A 123 16.47 13.11 -9.94
CA GLU A 123 16.50 11.65 -10.18
C GLU A 123 15.54 10.89 -9.25
N GLN A 124 15.49 11.23 -7.95
CA GLN A 124 14.54 10.63 -7.00
C GLN A 124 13.11 10.98 -7.37
N LEU A 125 12.85 12.22 -7.77
CA LEU A 125 11.53 12.66 -8.17
C LEU A 125 11.03 11.95 -9.43
N LEU A 126 11.89 11.77 -10.43
CA LEU A 126 11.59 10.99 -11.64
C LEU A 126 11.27 9.54 -11.29
N TRP A 127 12.08 8.92 -10.43
CA TRP A 127 11.83 7.55 -9.97
C TRP A 127 10.51 7.42 -9.22
N LEU A 128 10.21 8.33 -8.28
CA LEU A 128 8.95 8.36 -7.54
C LEU A 128 7.74 8.52 -8.48
N THR A 129 7.86 9.38 -9.50
CA THR A 129 6.77 9.64 -10.46
C THR A 129 6.49 8.41 -11.32
N VAL A 130 7.53 7.73 -11.81
CA VAL A 130 7.36 6.48 -12.56
C VAL A 130 6.77 5.39 -11.68
N MET A 131 7.26 5.23 -10.44
CA MET A 131 6.72 4.25 -9.49
C MET A 131 5.27 4.51 -9.12
N GLN A 132 4.89 5.78 -8.95
CA GLN A 132 3.50 6.18 -8.75
C GLN A 132 2.63 5.78 -9.93
N SER A 133 3.06 6.07 -11.16
CA SER A 133 2.31 5.71 -12.37
C SER A 133 2.10 4.20 -12.47
N ILE A 134 3.15 3.41 -12.21
CA ILE A 134 3.08 1.95 -12.24
C ILE A 134 2.15 1.42 -11.15
N LEU A 135 2.23 1.96 -9.93
CA LEU A 135 1.39 1.54 -8.81
C LEU A 135 -0.09 1.90 -9.05
N LEU A 136 -0.37 3.10 -9.54
CA LEU A 136 -1.74 3.50 -9.92
C LEU A 136 -2.30 2.57 -11.00
N GLU A 137 -1.51 2.24 -12.02
CA GLU A 137 -1.91 1.27 -13.04
C GLU A 137 -2.22 -0.09 -12.41
N ALA A 138 -1.33 -0.61 -11.56
CA ALA A 138 -1.51 -1.89 -10.87
C ALA A 138 -2.79 -1.91 -10.00
N LEU A 139 -3.15 -0.77 -9.40
CA LEU A 139 -4.33 -0.62 -8.56
C LEU A 139 -5.63 -0.35 -9.34
N THR A 140 -5.56 -0.13 -10.66
CA THR A 140 -6.74 0.03 -11.54
C THR A 140 -7.12 -1.25 -12.28
N ILE A 141 -6.19 -2.21 -12.38
CA ILE A 141 -6.45 -3.48 -13.05
C ILE A 141 -7.34 -4.32 -12.13
N THR A 142 -8.62 -4.35 -12.46
CA THR A 142 -9.64 -5.18 -11.81
C THR A 142 -9.17 -6.63 -11.81
N GLU A 143 -9.39 -7.37 -10.71
CA GLU A 143 -9.20 -8.82 -10.65
C GLU A 143 -9.89 -9.49 -11.84
N MET A 144 -9.13 -9.79 -12.89
CA MET A 144 -9.63 -10.62 -13.97
C MET A 144 -9.46 -12.07 -13.53
N ASN A 145 -10.60 -12.73 -13.27
CA ASN A 145 -10.70 -14.18 -13.06
C ASN A 145 -10.07 -14.74 -11.78
N GLY A 146 -10.07 -13.97 -10.67
CA GLY A 146 -9.56 -14.46 -9.37
C GLY A 146 -8.07 -14.80 -9.37
N VAL A 147 -7.31 -14.27 -10.35
CA VAL A 147 -5.88 -14.54 -10.51
C VAL A 147 -5.08 -13.75 -9.48
N VAL A 148 -4.36 -14.49 -8.64
CA VAL A 148 -3.59 -14.05 -7.46
C VAL A 148 -2.22 -13.42 -7.84
N PHE A 149 -1.99 -13.08 -9.10
CA PHE A 149 -0.65 -12.69 -9.57
C PHE A 149 -0.68 -11.50 -10.54
N SER A 150 -0.03 -10.41 -10.14
CA SER A 150 0.18 -9.22 -10.96
C SER A 150 1.66 -9.11 -11.31
N LYS A 151 1.98 -9.15 -12.61
CA LYS A 151 3.36 -8.96 -13.09
C LYS A 151 3.86 -7.56 -12.73
N THR A 152 2.98 -6.57 -12.79
CA THR A 152 3.30 -5.18 -12.45
C THR A 152 3.76 -5.05 -10.99
N PHE A 153 3.09 -5.73 -10.04
CA PHE A 153 3.52 -5.73 -8.64
C PHE A 153 4.84 -6.47 -8.42
N GLU A 154 5.11 -7.56 -9.14
CA GLU A 154 6.43 -8.21 -9.09
C GLU A 154 7.54 -7.26 -9.57
N ARG A 155 7.29 -6.46 -10.60
CA ARG A 155 8.24 -5.43 -11.05
C ARG A 155 8.44 -4.32 -10.02
N ILE A 156 7.39 -3.90 -9.32
CA ILE A 156 7.51 -2.97 -8.19
C ILE A 156 8.38 -3.58 -7.10
N ARG A 157 8.12 -4.83 -6.72
CA ARG A 157 8.90 -5.58 -5.73
C ARG A 157 10.39 -5.65 -6.11
N GLU A 158 10.68 -6.05 -7.34
CA GLU A 158 12.03 -6.17 -7.86
C GLU A 158 12.75 -4.81 -7.88
N ALA A 159 12.09 -3.74 -8.34
CA ALA A 159 12.65 -2.40 -8.34
C ALA A 159 12.97 -1.91 -6.91
N LEU A 160 12.10 -2.19 -5.94
CA LEU A 160 12.36 -1.87 -4.53
C LEU A 160 13.56 -2.64 -3.99
N GLN A 161 13.72 -3.93 -4.32
CA GLN A 161 14.82 -4.75 -3.83
C GLN A 161 16.17 -4.42 -4.49
N LEU A 162 16.19 -4.22 -5.81
CA LEU A 162 17.43 -4.05 -6.58
C LEU A 162 17.86 -2.59 -6.68
N SER A 163 16.90 -1.68 -6.84
CA SER A 163 17.16 -0.29 -7.20
C SER A 163 17.01 0.67 -6.03
N ALA A 164 16.12 0.40 -5.09
CA ALA A 164 15.86 1.29 -3.95
C ALA A 164 15.62 0.53 -2.62
N PRO A 165 16.58 -0.31 -2.14
CA PRO A 165 16.37 -1.22 -1.01
C PRO A 165 16.05 -0.53 0.32
N GLU A 166 16.51 0.70 0.52
CA GLU A 166 16.25 1.46 1.75
C GLU A 166 14.95 2.28 1.69
N PHE A 167 14.22 2.27 0.55
CA PHE A 167 13.08 3.16 0.34
C PHE A 167 11.97 2.92 1.36
N LEU A 168 11.58 1.66 1.61
CA LEU A 168 10.50 1.32 2.54
C LEU A 168 10.94 1.33 4.01
N SER A 169 12.24 1.42 4.27
CA SER A 169 12.82 1.29 5.61
C SER A 169 12.65 2.53 6.49
N ARG A 170 12.56 3.72 5.87
CA ARG A 170 12.62 4.99 6.61
C ARG A 170 11.47 5.92 6.22
N PRO A 171 10.83 6.59 7.19
CA PRO A 171 9.82 7.59 6.94
C PRO A 171 10.41 8.95 6.49
N LEU A 172 11.74 9.07 6.46
CA LEU A 172 12.46 10.32 6.22
C LEU A 172 13.29 10.27 4.93
N SER A 173 13.43 11.44 4.31
CA SER A 173 14.43 11.69 3.26
C SER A 173 15.54 12.58 3.81
N GLY A 174 16.75 12.49 3.26
CA GLY A 174 17.87 13.32 3.71
C GLY A 174 18.42 12.92 5.08
N TYR A 175 18.26 11.66 5.51
CA TYR A 175 18.75 11.17 6.81
C TYR A 175 20.30 11.15 6.93
N GLY A 176 21.02 11.33 5.84
CA GLY A 176 22.46 11.56 5.82
C GLY A 176 22.86 13.04 5.92
N ASN A 177 21.90 13.96 5.85
CA ASN A 177 22.16 15.40 5.96
C ASN A 177 22.19 15.83 7.43
N THR A 178 22.92 16.91 7.74
CA THR A 178 22.96 17.51 9.09
C THR A 178 21.61 18.09 9.52
N LYS A 179 20.80 18.53 8.55
CA LYS A 179 19.39 18.88 8.74
C LYS A 179 18.56 17.93 7.90
N ARG A 180 17.57 17.29 8.53
CA ARG A 180 16.65 16.38 7.86
C ARG A 180 15.70 17.16 6.96
N ASP A 181 15.51 16.68 5.74
CA ASP A 181 14.54 17.27 4.82
C ASP A 181 13.16 16.72 5.13
N ARG A 182 12.15 17.58 5.14
CA ARG A 182 10.77 17.12 5.20
C ARG A 182 10.48 16.32 3.91
N PRO A 183 10.02 15.06 4.00
CA PRO A 183 9.72 14.26 2.82
C PRO A 183 8.59 14.90 2.01
N SER A 184 8.57 14.62 0.70
CA SER A 184 7.49 15.12 -0.16
C SER A 184 6.22 14.30 0.09
N GLY A 185 5.06 14.88 -0.22
CA GLY A 185 3.80 14.14 -0.14
C GLY A 185 3.80 12.88 -1.01
N LEU A 186 4.44 12.94 -2.18
CA LEU A 186 4.57 11.79 -3.10
C LEU A 186 5.41 10.66 -2.47
N PHE A 187 6.55 11.00 -1.87
CA PHE A 187 7.38 10.04 -1.14
C PHE A 187 6.59 9.34 -0.04
N CYS A 188 5.87 10.10 0.78
CA CYS A 188 5.08 9.51 1.87
C CYS A 188 3.92 8.66 1.36
N ALA A 189 3.12 9.18 0.42
CA ALA A 189 1.96 8.48 -0.09
C ALA A 189 2.35 7.18 -0.81
N LEU A 190 3.43 7.18 -1.60
CA LEU A 190 3.91 5.98 -2.27
C LEU A 190 4.33 4.91 -1.26
N GLN A 191 5.09 5.27 -0.22
CA GLN A 191 5.45 4.32 0.83
C GLN A 191 4.24 3.78 1.59
N LEU A 192 3.28 4.64 1.90
CA LEU A 192 2.04 4.25 2.56
C LEU A 192 1.22 3.28 1.70
N CYS A 193 1.04 3.55 0.40
CA CYS A 193 0.35 2.62 -0.51
C CYS A 193 1.07 1.27 -0.63
N LEU A 194 2.38 1.22 -0.36
CA LEU A 194 3.20 0.01 -0.37
C LEU A 194 3.35 -0.63 1.03
N THR A 195 2.53 -0.24 2.01
CA THR A 195 2.59 -0.78 3.39
C THR A 195 2.46 -2.30 3.41
N GLY A 196 1.61 -2.89 2.57
CA GLY A 196 1.48 -4.35 2.48
C GLY A 196 2.79 -5.04 2.06
N LEU A 197 3.56 -4.46 1.12
CA LEU A 197 4.89 -4.96 0.79
C LEU A 197 5.88 -4.70 1.93
N ALA A 198 5.82 -3.53 2.57
CA ALA A 198 6.72 -3.21 3.67
C ALA A 198 6.57 -4.16 4.87
N LEU A 199 5.38 -4.75 5.05
CA LEU A 199 5.07 -5.74 6.08
C LEU A 199 5.26 -7.20 5.61
N ASP A 200 5.62 -7.44 4.34
CA ASP A 200 5.97 -8.79 3.86
C ASP A 200 7.37 -9.18 4.38
N PRO A 201 7.50 -10.25 5.19
CA PRO A 201 8.81 -10.69 5.67
C PRO A 201 9.82 -10.99 4.55
N LYS A 202 9.37 -11.33 3.34
CA LYS A 202 10.25 -11.57 2.18
C LYS A 202 10.94 -10.30 1.69
N MET A 203 10.39 -9.12 1.98
CA MET A 203 11.00 -7.85 1.58
C MET A 203 12.21 -7.48 2.44
N SER A 204 12.40 -8.13 3.60
CA SER A 204 13.51 -7.86 4.51
C SER A 204 13.64 -6.36 4.88
N VAL A 205 12.52 -5.64 4.94
CA VAL A 205 12.52 -4.22 5.30
C VAL A 205 12.99 -4.08 6.74
N ARG A 206 14.01 -3.26 6.94
CA ARG A 206 14.58 -2.99 8.27
C ARG A 206 14.26 -1.56 8.69
N CYS A 207 13.62 -1.41 9.85
CA CYS A 207 13.35 -0.13 10.49
C CYS A 207 13.96 -0.13 11.90
N LEU A 208 14.74 0.88 12.24
CA LEU A 208 15.37 1.05 13.55
C LEU A 208 14.56 2.01 14.42
N ARG A 209 14.78 1.96 15.74
CA ARG A 209 14.20 2.90 16.71
C ARG A 209 14.36 4.37 16.31
N THR A 210 15.52 4.72 15.77
CA THR A 210 15.90 6.10 15.41
C THR A 210 15.37 6.54 14.04
N ASP A 211 14.69 5.65 13.31
CA ASP A 211 14.17 5.96 11.98
C ASP A 211 12.83 6.69 12.02
N TYR A 212 12.05 6.55 13.09
CA TYR A 212 10.75 7.21 13.25
C TYR A 212 10.70 8.04 14.54
N ASP A 213 9.83 9.06 14.52
CA ASP A 213 9.55 9.90 15.67
C ASP A 213 8.48 9.25 16.55
N ILE A 214 8.80 8.98 17.81
CA ILE A 214 7.87 8.33 18.74
C ILE A 214 6.80 9.27 19.28
N ALA A 215 7.13 10.56 19.38
CA ALA A 215 6.21 11.57 19.85
C ALA A 215 5.07 11.71 18.83
N ASP A 216 5.40 11.71 17.54
CA ASP A 216 4.42 11.67 16.45
C ASP A 216 3.59 10.39 16.47
N VAL A 217 4.22 9.22 16.68
CA VAL A 217 3.53 7.92 16.70
C VAL A 217 2.43 7.87 17.76
N TYR A 218 2.71 8.38 18.95
CA TYR A 218 1.78 8.34 20.09
C TYR A 218 1.05 9.67 20.36
N SER A 219 1.21 10.68 19.51
CA SER A 219 0.67 12.03 19.73
C SER A 219 1.04 12.61 21.10
N TYR A 220 2.29 12.45 21.49
CA TYR A 220 2.79 12.91 22.79
C TYR A 220 2.62 14.43 22.95
N GLN A 221 1.98 14.83 24.05
CA GLN A 221 1.65 16.23 24.38
C GLN A 221 0.73 16.94 23.36
N THR A 222 0.14 16.22 22.41
CA THR A 222 -0.87 16.78 21.50
C THR A 222 -2.22 16.89 22.21
N GLU A 223 -2.90 18.03 22.04
CA GLU A 223 -4.29 18.25 22.46
C GLU A 223 -5.22 17.27 21.73
N PHE A 224 -5.98 16.46 22.47
CA PHE A 224 -6.88 15.44 21.90
C PHE A 224 -8.07 16.03 21.13
N THR A 225 -8.38 17.31 21.33
CA THR A 225 -9.47 18.00 20.64
C THR A 225 -9.18 18.29 19.17
N ARG A 226 -7.93 18.11 18.73
CA ARG A 226 -7.54 18.26 17.32
C ARG A 226 -7.64 16.90 16.64
N PRO A 227 -8.47 16.75 15.59
CA PRO A 227 -8.55 15.49 14.85
C PRO A 227 -7.19 15.17 14.25
N LEU A 228 -6.75 13.91 14.37
CA LEU A 228 -5.54 13.41 13.71
C LEU A 228 -5.64 13.58 12.19
N ILE A 229 -6.86 13.46 11.64
CA ILE A 229 -7.12 13.44 10.21
C ILE A 229 -7.89 14.69 9.76
N ASP A 230 -7.19 15.61 9.10
CA ASP A 230 -7.81 16.71 8.36
C ASP A 230 -8.27 16.23 6.97
N LEU A 231 -9.58 16.34 6.71
CA LEU A 231 -10.20 15.94 5.44
C LEU A 231 -9.74 16.76 4.22
N LYS A 232 -9.10 17.92 4.43
CA LYS A 232 -8.54 18.73 3.34
C LYS A 232 -7.12 18.33 3.00
N LYS A 233 -6.30 18.05 4.01
CA LYS A 233 -4.88 17.78 3.84
C LYS A 233 -4.37 16.83 4.90
N LEU A 234 -3.97 15.63 4.46
CA LEU A 234 -3.36 14.66 5.35
C LEU A 234 -1.94 15.05 5.72
N GLU A 235 -1.62 14.95 7.02
CA GLU A 235 -0.24 14.95 7.50
C GLU A 235 0.40 13.57 7.26
N LEU A 236 0.66 13.28 5.99
CA LEU A 236 1.28 12.03 5.52
C LEU A 236 2.58 11.64 6.25
N PRO A 237 3.46 12.57 6.65
CA PRO A 237 4.65 12.21 7.43
C PRO A 237 4.34 11.54 8.76
N THR A 238 3.35 12.03 9.53
CA THR A 238 2.93 11.46 10.81
C THR A 238 2.40 10.04 10.63
N ILE A 239 1.53 9.86 9.63
CA ILE A 239 0.96 8.55 9.24
C ILE A 239 2.09 7.58 8.85
N LEU A 240 3.12 8.07 8.16
CA LEU A 240 4.29 7.28 7.79
C LEU A 240 5.16 6.90 8.99
N HIS A 241 5.31 7.78 9.99
CA HIS A 241 5.97 7.43 11.25
C HIS A 241 5.26 6.29 11.97
N ILE A 242 3.92 6.32 12.06
CA ILE A 242 3.10 5.22 12.60
C ILE A 242 3.34 3.91 11.82
N ARG A 243 3.35 3.98 10.48
CA ARG A 243 3.65 2.81 9.64
C ARG A 243 5.03 2.21 9.94
N ASN A 244 6.05 3.06 10.08
CA ASN A 244 7.43 2.63 10.34
C ASN A 244 7.61 2.06 11.76
N PHE A 245 6.89 2.57 12.75
CA PHE A 245 6.77 1.93 14.08
C PHE A 245 6.31 0.48 13.93
N TRP A 246 5.22 0.24 13.22
CA TRP A 246 4.68 -1.11 13.01
C TRP A 246 5.62 -2.02 12.21
N VAL A 247 6.31 -1.51 11.19
CA VAL A 247 7.33 -2.28 10.46
C VAL A 247 8.41 -2.80 11.42
N ARG A 248 8.91 -1.97 12.34
CA ARG A 248 9.91 -2.42 13.31
C ARG A 248 9.35 -3.48 14.25
N HIS A 249 8.21 -3.21 14.88
CA HIS A 249 7.67 -4.09 15.92
C HIS A 249 7.08 -5.40 15.39
N LEU A 250 6.63 -5.44 14.13
CA LEU A 250 6.09 -6.66 13.50
C LEU A 250 7.17 -7.51 12.81
N LEU A 251 8.27 -6.91 12.35
CA LEU A 251 9.27 -7.63 11.54
C LEU A 251 10.65 -7.78 12.19
N SER A 252 11.00 -6.98 13.20
CA SER A 252 12.32 -7.05 13.81
C SER A 252 12.33 -8.07 14.97
N PRO A 253 13.13 -9.15 14.89
CA PRO A 253 13.27 -10.11 15.98
C PRO A 253 13.95 -9.54 17.23
N ASN A 254 14.58 -8.36 17.11
CA ASN A 254 15.17 -7.66 18.23
C ASN A 254 14.09 -7.05 19.15
N GLU A 255 12.88 -6.86 18.64
CA GLU A 255 11.73 -6.45 19.43
C GLU A 255 11.10 -7.71 20.03
N ALA A 256 10.92 -7.73 21.35
CA ALA A 256 10.39 -8.89 22.05
C ALA A 256 8.85 -8.99 21.98
N THR A 257 8.20 -8.18 21.12
CA THR A 257 6.79 -7.82 21.28
C THR A 257 5.89 -8.47 20.23
N TYR A 258 5.56 -7.78 19.15
CA TYR A 258 4.58 -8.27 18.16
C TYR A 258 5.20 -9.15 17.07
N CYS A 259 6.53 -9.20 16.95
CA CYS A 259 7.21 -9.95 15.88
C CYS A 259 6.86 -11.44 15.91
N THR A 260 6.75 -12.04 17.10
CA THR A 260 6.47 -13.47 17.24
C THR A 260 5.02 -13.81 16.88
N SER A 261 4.05 -13.00 17.31
CA SER A 261 2.63 -13.22 16.96
C SER A 261 2.38 -12.97 15.47
N TYR A 262 2.97 -11.90 14.91
CA TYR A 262 2.91 -11.62 13.48
C TYR A 262 3.52 -12.74 12.63
N ALA A 263 4.66 -13.31 13.04
CA ALA A 263 5.29 -14.43 12.34
C ALA A 263 4.43 -15.71 12.34
N LYS A 264 3.61 -15.91 13.38
CA LYS A 264 2.68 -17.05 13.50
C LYS A 264 1.42 -16.90 12.64
N LEU A 265 1.10 -15.69 12.17
CA LEU A 265 -0.06 -15.48 11.31
C LEU A 265 0.07 -16.28 10.01
N PRO A 266 -0.99 -17.00 9.60
CA PRO A 266 -1.10 -17.62 8.28
C PRO A 266 -0.86 -16.62 7.15
N VAL A 267 -0.29 -17.07 6.03
CA VAL A 267 0.06 -16.20 4.89
C VAL A 267 -1.16 -15.48 4.32
N ASP A 268 -2.30 -16.14 4.31
CA ASP A 268 -3.59 -15.62 3.87
C ASP A 268 -4.18 -14.57 4.83
N GLN A 269 -3.71 -14.53 6.09
CA GLN A 269 -4.10 -13.56 7.10
C GLN A 269 -3.14 -12.38 7.26
N ARG A 270 -2.07 -12.33 6.46
CA ARG A 270 -1.12 -11.20 6.46
C ARG A 270 -1.61 -10.06 5.57
N PRO A 271 -1.12 -8.82 5.78
CA PRO A 271 -1.47 -7.68 4.94
C PRO A 271 -1.21 -7.99 3.46
N LYS A 272 -2.23 -7.82 2.62
CA LYS A 272 -2.11 -7.93 1.17
C LYS A 272 -2.18 -6.53 0.56
N VAL A 273 -1.52 -6.38 -0.59
CA VAL A 273 -1.47 -5.11 -1.33
C VAL A 273 -2.70 -4.94 -2.24
N TRP A 274 -3.58 -5.96 -2.32
CA TRP A 274 -4.56 -6.06 -3.39
C TRP A 274 -5.95 -5.55 -3.05
N SER A 275 -6.33 -4.52 -3.77
CA SER A 275 -7.71 -4.16 -4.11
C SER A 275 -7.70 -2.99 -5.08
N THR A 276 -8.73 -2.93 -5.93
CA THR A 276 -8.89 -1.83 -6.88
C THR A 276 -9.15 -0.51 -6.15
N ILE A 277 -8.44 0.56 -6.49
CA ILE A 277 -8.81 1.90 -6.01
C ILE A 277 -10.14 2.27 -6.67
N LYS A 278 -11.19 2.39 -5.85
CA LYS A 278 -12.48 2.98 -6.25
C LYS A 278 -12.66 4.29 -5.49
N GLU A 279 -13.37 5.26 -6.08
CA GLU A 279 -13.72 6.50 -5.37
C GLU A 279 -14.57 6.22 -4.11
N ASN A 280 -15.38 5.16 -4.15
CA ASN A 280 -16.13 4.64 -3.01
C ASN A 280 -15.63 3.22 -2.72
N VAL A 281 -14.61 3.09 -1.87
CA VAL A 281 -14.18 1.76 -1.42
C VAL A 281 -15.18 1.25 -0.40
N GLU A 282 -15.81 0.12 -0.72
CA GLU A 282 -16.61 -0.64 0.25
C GLU A 282 -15.70 -1.13 1.36
N LEU A 283 -16.08 -0.82 2.59
CA LEU A 283 -15.30 -1.18 3.76
C LEU A 283 -15.30 -2.70 3.93
N GLY A 284 -14.11 -3.27 4.13
CA GLY A 284 -13.94 -4.70 4.40
C GLY A 284 -14.78 -5.16 5.59
N ALA A 285 -15.27 -6.39 5.54
CA ALA A 285 -16.09 -6.94 6.61
C ALA A 285 -15.26 -7.48 7.77
N ASN A 286 -14.04 -8.00 7.53
CA ASN A 286 -13.23 -8.68 8.53
C ASN A 286 -11.86 -8.02 8.62
N TRP A 287 -11.49 -7.57 9.81
CA TRP A 287 -10.22 -6.89 10.06
C TRP A 287 -9.43 -7.61 11.13
N VAL A 288 -8.12 -7.64 10.93
CA VAL A 288 -7.14 -8.15 11.89
C VAL A 288 -6.04 -7.12 12.09
N GLY A 289 -5.50 -6.99 13.29
CA GLY A 289 -4.47 -5.99 13.53
C GLY A 289 -3.92 -5.93 14.95
N TYR A 290 -3.18 -4.86 15.20
CA TYR A 290 -2.44 -4.63 16.44
C TYR A 290 -2.62 -3.18 16.90
N TRP A 291 -2.48 -2.97 18.20
CA TRP A 291 -2.50 -1.67 18.85
C TRP A 291 -1.45 -1.65 19.97
N SER A 292 -1.04 -0.45 20.37
CA SER A 292 -0.13 -0.26 21.50
C SER A 292 -0.56 0.94 22.34
N CYS A 293 -0.33 0.88 23.65
CA CYS A 293 -0.60 1.94 24.62
C CYS A 293 0.67 2.66 25.09
N ILE A 294 0.51 3.94 25.42
CA ILE A 294 1.28 4.61 26.46
C ILE A 294 0.60 4.36 27.81
N HIS A 295 1.26 3.57 28.65
CA HIS A 295 0.91 3.43 30.06
C HIS A 295 2.14 3.00 30.88
N PRO A 296 2.46 3.68 31.99
CA PRO A 296 1.92 4.98 32.39
C PRO A 296 2.34 6.10 31.42
N TYR A 297 1.68 7.25 31.49
CA TYR A 297 2.02 8.41 30.65
C TYR A 297 3.36 9.04 31.07
N PRO A 298 4.36 9.17 30.17
CA PRO A 298 5.70 9.60 30.55
C PRO A 298 5.76 11.12 30.78
N GLU A 299 6.52 11.52 31.79
CA GLU A 299 6.70 12.94 32.15
C GLU A 299 7.51 13.67 31.08
N THR A 300 8.44 12.96 30.42
CA THR A 300 9.29 13.53 29.37
C THR A 300 9.29 12.70 28.10
N VAL A 301 9.51 13.36 26.95
CA VAL A 301 9.68 12.66 25.67
C VAL A 301 10.88 11.70 25.69
N ILE A 302 11.91 12.00 26.48
CA ILE A 302 13.12 11.16 26.60
C ILE A 302 12.78 9.80 27.23
N GLU A 303 11.84 9.78 28.18
CA GLU A 303 11.35 8.52 28.76
C GLU A 303 10.60 7.68 27.73
N LEU A 304 9.73 8.31 26.94
CA LEU A 304 9.07 7.66 25.80
C LEU A 304 10.08 7.22 24.73
N GLU A 305 11.17 7.97 24.58
CA GLU A 305 12.22 7.63 23.64
C GLU A 305 12.95 6.35 24.00
N ASN A 306 13.27 6.24 25.29
CA ASN A 306 13.95 5.11 25.90
C ASN A 306 13.03 3.90 26.13
N ARG A 307 11.73 4.12 26.34
CA ARG A 307 10.75 3.08 26.71
C ARG A 307 9.42 3.30 25.99
N GLN A 308 9.13 2.45 25.01
CA GLN A 308 7.89 2.45 24.22
C GLN A 308 6.81 1.63 24.94
N SER A 309 6.59 1.91 26.24
CA SER A 309 5.52 1.38 27.11
C SER A 309 5.05 -0.04 26.75
N CYS A 310 3.88 -0.20 26.15
CA CYS A 310 3.29 -1.52 25.87
C CYS A 310 3.97 -2.26 24.70
N ALA A 311 4.69 -1.56 23.83
CA ALA A 311 5.45 -2.11 22.71
C ALA A 311 6.88 -2.53 23.06
N ASP A 312 7.33 -2.33 24.32
CA ASP A 312 8.65 -2.74 24.84
C ASP A 312 8.59 -3.53 26.17
N LEU A 313 7.47 -3.50 26.91
CA LEU A 313 7.38 -4.08 28.26
C LEU A 313 6.68 -5.45 28.29
N ASN A 314 7.46 -6.50 28.59
CA ASN A 314 6.92 -7.84 28.89
C ASN A 314 6.13 -7.90 30.22
N THR A 315 6.21 -6.86 31.06
CA THR A 315 5.63 -6.85 32.42
C THR A 315 4.20 -6.35 32.47
N HIS A 316 3.71 -5.70 31.42
CA HIS A 316 2.32 -5.24 31.32
C HIS A 316 1.42 -6.21 30.56
N TRP A 317 2.01 -7.24 29.94
CA TRP A 317 1.21 -8.20 29.17
C TRP A 317 0.56 -9.21 30.08
N ILE A 318 -0.77 -9.22 30.05
CA ILE A 318 -1.56 -10.39 30.38
C ILE A 318 -1.51 -11.32 29.15
N GLN A 319 -1.63 -12.63 29.37
CA GLN A 319 -1.66 -13.61 28.28
C GLN A 319 -2.73 -13.24 27.24
N GLY A 320 -2.30 -12.80 26.05
CA GLY A 320 -3.17 -12.35 24.96
C GLY A 320 -2.90 -10.92 24.42
N ASP A 321 -2.16 -10.07 25.13
CA ASP A 321 -1.98 -8.65 24.73
C ASP A 321 -1.09 -8.43 23.48
N THR A 322 -0.35 -9.46 23.09
CA THR A 322 0.43 -9.47 21.83
C THR A 322 -0.27 -10.22 20.72
N ASP A 323 -1.43 -10.81 20.99
CA ASP A 323 -2.21 -11.50 19.96
C ASP A 323 -2.94 -10.46 19.10
N PRO A 324 -3.12 -10.75 17.80
CA PRO A 324 -3.83 -9.85 16.92
C PRO A 324 -5.30 -9.74 17.32
N LEU A 325 -5.81 -8.51 17.28
CA LEU A 325 -7.23 -8.25 17.44
C LEU A 325 -7.99 -8.58 16.16
N PHE A 326 -9.12 -9.25 16.30
CA PHE A 326 -10.03 -9.55 15.20
C PHE A 326 -11.37 -8.86 15.42
N PHE A 327 -11.84 -8.14 14.41
CA PHE A 327 -13.19 -7.60 14.43
C PHE A 327 -13.89 -7.73 13.09
N ARG A 328 -15.21 -7.83 13.17
CA ARG A 328 -16.10 -7.94 12.02
C ARG A 328 -17.07 -6.78 12.02
N ILE A 329 -17.20 -6.10 10.89
CA ILE A 329 -18.08 -4.94 10.70
C ILE A 329 -19.02 -5.14 9.52
N ARG A 330 -20.16 -4.44 9.57
CA ARG A 330 -21.17 -4.37 8.52
C ARG A 330 -21.69 -2.93 8.41
N PRO A 331 -22.09 -2.49 7.21
CA PRO A 331 -22.72 -1.19 7.03
C PRO A 331 -23.95 -1.03 7.93
N ASP A 332 -24.10 0.16 8.49
CA ASP A 332 -25.26 0.58 9.28
C ASP A 332 -25.86 1.83 8.65
N LEU A 333 -27.19 1.88 8.57
CA LEU A 333 -27.92 3.03 8.02
C LEU A 333 -28.32 4.03 9.11
N ASN A 334 -28.13 3.69 10.39
CA ASN A 334 -28.51 4.55 11.50
C ASN A 334 -27.49 5.69 11.67
N THR A 335 -27.92 6.92 11.38
CA THR A 335 -27.09 8.13 11.54
C THR A 335 -26.81 8.48 13.00
N LEU A 336 -27.58 7.94 13.96
CA LEU A 336 -27.32 8.09 15.39
C LEU A 336 -26.22 7.15 15.90
N ASN A 337 -25.58 6.36 15.02
CA ASN A 337 -24.51 5.43 15.41
C ASN A 337 -23.31 6.13 16.05
N TRP A 338 -23.09 7.43 15.77
CA TRP A 338 -22.05 8.25 16.38
C TRP A 338 -22.66 9.40 17.20
N PRO A 339 -22.88 9.22 18.52
CA PRO A 339 -23.58 10.18 19.36
C PRO A 339 -22.69 11.39 19.72
N PRO A 340 -23.29 12.49 20.19
CA PRO A 340 -22.58 13.70 20.57
C PRO A 340 -21.44 13.49 21.57
N GLU A 341 -21.57 12.51 22.46
CA GLU A 341 -20.61 12.15 23.49
C GLU A 341 -19.29 11.67 22.86
N LEU A 342 -19.36 10.79 21.86
CA LEU A 342 -18.18 10.36 21.11
C LEU A 342 -17.63 11.50 20.25
N ASN A 343 -18.52 12.35 19.72
CA ASN A 343 -18.15 13.50 18.91
C ASN A 343 -17.39 14.60 19.67
N LYS A 344 -17.52 14.67 21.01
CA LYS A 344 -16.74 15.60 21.85
C LYS A 344 -15.24 15.25 21.83
N ILE A 345 -14.90 13.97 21.65
CA ILE A 345 -13.53 13.47 21.68
C ILE A 345 -13.00 13.30 20.26
N ILE A 346 -13.74 12.61 19.39
CA ILE A 346 -13.39 12.43 17.97
C ILE A 346 -14.45 13.15 17.12
N PRO A 347 -14.18 14.40 16.70
CA PRO A 347 -15.17 15.20 16.00
C PRO A 347 -15.41 14.69 14.58
N MET A 348 -16.69 14.64 14.20
CA MET A 348 -17.15 14.49 12.82
C MET A 348 -16.79 15.76 12.04
N ASN A 349 -16.11 15.60 10.90
CA ASN A 349 -15.57 16.73 10.13
C ASN A 349 -16.43 16.95 8.87
N GLY A 350 -16.95 18.17 8.68
CA GLY A 350 -17.64 18.58 7.45
C GLY A 350 -19.14 18.21 7.36
N PRO A 351 -19.82 18.59 6.26
CA PRO A 351 -21.24 18.31 6.05
C PRO A 351 -21.49 16.82 5.76
N GLU A 352 -22.58 16.27 6.30
CA GLU A 352 -22.98 14.85 6.39
C GLU A 352 -23.06 14.04 5.07
N SER A 353 -22.74 14.60 3.90
CA SER A 353 -23.24 14.07 2.62
C SER A 353 -22.60 12.76 2.12
N HIS A 354 -21.52 12.25 2.73
CA HIS A 354 -20.87 11.00 2.28
C HIS A 354 -20.34 10.10 3.42
N ARG A 355 -20.87 10.24 4.64
CA ARG A 355 -20.51 9.33 5.73
C ARG A 355 -21.14 7.96 5.52
N LEU A 356 -20.36 6.91 5.73
CA LEU A 356 -20.86 5.54 5.80
C LEU A 356 -20.68 5.04 7.23
N TYR A 357 -21.78 4.76 7.91
CA TYR A 357 -21.75 4.20 9.25
C TYR A 357 -21.60 2.69 9.20
N PHE A 358 -21.04 2.11 10.26
CA PHE A 358 -20.91 0.67 10.40
C PHE A 358 -21.03 0.24 11.86
N ARG A 359 -21.45 -1.00 12.06
CA ARG A 359 -21.45 -1.69 13.35
C ARG A 359 -20.81 -3.05 13.24
N GLY A 360 -20.33 -3.56 14.36
CA GLY A 360 -19.60 -4.81 14.39
C GLY A 360 -19.31 -5.31 15.79
N PHE A 361 -18.45 -6.32 15.84
CA PHE A 361 -17.96 -6.89 17.09
C PHE A 361 -16.48 -7.21 16.96
N GLN A 362 -15.72 -6.90 18.01
CA GLN A 362 -14.41 -7.47 18.27
C GLN A 362 -14.60 -8.76 19.07
N ARG A 363 -13.85 -9.80 18.69
CA ARG A 363 -13.78 -11.05 19.46
C ARG A 363 -12.44 -11.11 20.18
N LEU A 364 -12.47 -11.30 21.50
CA LEU A 364 -11.29 -11.53 22.34
C LEU A 364 -11.57 -12.71 23.27
N GLY A 365 -10.98 -13.86 22.97
CA GLY A 365 -11.39 -15.13 23.60
C GLY A 365 -12.87 -15.42 23.36
N ASP A 366 -13.61 -15.68 24.44
CA ASP A 366 -15.06 -15.91 24.40
C ASP A 366 -15.89 -14.62 24.51
N ASN A 367 -15.24 -13.48 24.74
CA ASN A 367 -15.92 -12.20 24.89
C ASN A 367 -16.13 -11.49 23.54
N LEU A 368 -17.28 -10.84 23.41
CA LEU A 368 -17.65 -10.02 22.26
C LEU A 368 -17.84 -8.57 22.70
N TYR A 369 -17.06 -7.67 22.11
CA TYR A 369 -17.14 -6.23 22.36
C TYR A 369 -17.75 -5.52 21.15
N PRO A 370 -18.84 -4.75 21.32
CA PRO A 370 -19.43 -4.00 20.23
C PRO A 370 -18.44 -3.00 19.60
N VAL A 371 -18.59 -2.81 18.29
CA VAL A 371 -17.86 -1.82 17.49
C VAL A 371 -18.87 -0.93 16.80
N ARG A 372 -18.68 0.38 16.87
CA ARG A 372 -19.48 1.38 16.15
C ARG A 372 -18.57 2.39 15.51
N GLY A 373 -18.87 2.84 14.30
CA GLY A 373 -18.02 3.82 13.65
C GLY A 373 -18.59 4.36 12.35
N PHE A 374 -17.77 5.15 11.68
CA PHE A 374 -18.05 5.72 10.38
C PHE A 374 -16.77 5.90 9.55
N THR A 375 -16.95 6.04 8.24
CA THR A 375 -15.90 6.47 7.32
C THR A 375 -16.28 7.74 6.58
N GLU A 376 -15.28 8.53 6.22
CA GLU A 376 -15.42 9.77 5.46
C GLU A 376 -14.41 9.78 4.29
N PRO A 377 -14.85 9.99 3.04
CA PRO A 377 -13.90 10.11 1.93
C PRO A 377 -13.08 11.41 2.06
N ILE A 378 -11.76 11.30 1.92
CA ILE A 378 -10.87 12.44 1.87
C ILE A 378 -10.78 12.87 0.40
N ARG A 379 -11.33 14.03 0.10
CA ARG A 379 -11.42 14.52 -1.29
C ARG A 379 -10.06 14.97 -1.80
N GLY A 380 -9.84 14.77 -3.10
CA GLY A 380 -8.62 15.18 -3.79
C GLY A 380 -7.47 14.18 -3.67
N LEU A 381 -6.36 14.50 -4.33
CA LEU A 381 -5.17 13.66 -4.36
C LEU A 381 -4.28 13.96 -3.14
N GLN A 382 -3.97 12.94 -2.35
CA GLN A 382 -3.01 13.07 -1.25
C GLN A 382 -1.70 12.42 -1.68
N GLY A 383 -0.64 13.24 -1.79
CA GLY A 383 0.64 12.81 -2.37
C GLY A 383 0.51 12.24 -3.79
N GLY A 384 -0.51 12.67 -4.54
CA GLY A 384 -0.78 12.21 -5.89
C GLY A 384 -1.59 10.91 -5.99
N PHE A 385 -2.08 10.34 -4.89
CA PHE A 385 -2.95 9.16 -4.88
C PHE A 385 -4.39 9.52 -4.51
N PRO A 386 -5.40 9.00 -5.21
CA PRO A 386 -6.81 9.09 -4.81
C PRO A 386 -7.19 7.96 -3.84
N GLY A 387 -8.44 7.97 -3.36
CA GLY A 387 -9.03 6.85 -2.63
C GLY A 387 -8.69 6.77 -1.14
N TRP A 388 -8.24 7.87 -0.56
CA TRP A 388 -8.02 7.98 0.89
C TRP A 388 -9.35 8.14 1.62
N GLN A 389 -9.53 7.45 2.74
CA GLN A 389 -10.72 7.61 3.59
C GLN A 389 -10.29 7.78 5.05
N ARG A 390 -10.91 8.70 5.77
CA ARG A 390 -10.83 8.76 7.24
C ARG A 390 -11.74 7.67 7.79
N ILE A 391 -11.29 7.02 8.86
CA ILE A 391 -12.09 6.05 9.60
C ILE A 391 -12.05 6.43 11.08
N CYS A 392 -13.23 6.42 11.70
CA CYS A 392 -13.39 6.62 13.14
C CYS A 392 -14.27 5.50 13.68
N PHE A 393 -13.89 4.89 14.80
CA PHE A 393 -14.71 3.88 15.46
C PHE A 393 -14.43 3.82 16.96
N ALA A 394 -15.37 3.26 17.70
CA ALA A 394 -15.24 2.96 19.11
C ALA A 394 -15.44 1.46 19.32
N ILE A 395 -14.62 0.90 20.20
CA ILE A 395 -14.79 -0.43 20.76
C ILE A 395 -15.03 -0.26 22.26
N TYR A 396 -16.03 -0.95 22.81
CA TYR A 396 -16.41 -0.71 24.20
C TYR A 396 -16.96 -1.95 24.90
N ALA A 397 -16.96 -1.91 26.23
CA ALA A 397 -17.79 -2.74 27.08
C ALA A 397 -18.81 -1.85 27.81
N ALA A 398 -20.09 -2.01 27.49
CA ALA A 398 -21.16 -1.25 28.13
C ALA A 398 -21.50 -1.80 29.52
N ASP A 399 -21.81 -0.92 30.46
CA ASP A 399 -22.50 -1.30 31.69
C ASP A 399 -23.95 -1.63 31.34
N ARG A 400 -24.37 -2.87 31.59
CA ARG A 400 -25.70 -3.37 31.21
C ARG A 400 -26.82 -2.89 32.11
N GLU A 401 -26.50 -2.35 33.29
CA GLU A 401 -27.48 -1.70 34.15
C GLU A 401 -27.88 -0.33 33.59
N GLN A 402 -26.92 0.41 33.04
CA GLN A 402 -27.13 1.75 32.47
C GLN A 402 -27.53 1.71 30.98
N LEU A 403 -26.93 0.79 30.20
CA LEU A 403 -27.21 0.55 28.78
C LEU A 403 -27.78 -0.86 28.56
N PRO A 404 -29.08 -1.06 28.85
CA PRO A 404 -29.72 -2.35 28.67
C PRO A 404 -29.86 -2.73 27.20
N LEU A 405 -29.91 -4.05 26.95
CA LEU A 405 -30.27 -4.60 25.64
C LEU A 405 -31.78 -4.47 25.41
N LEU A 406 -32.16 -3.88 24.29
CA LEU A 406 -33.52 -3.89 23.77
C LEU A 406 -33.79 -5.29 23.19
N LEU A 407 -34.50 -6.12 23.95
CA LEU A 407 -34.97 -7.42 23.47
C LEU A 407 -35.90 -7.20 22.27
N GLU A 408 -35.50 -7.63 21.07
CA GLU A 408 -36.46 -7.83 19.99
C GLU A 408 -37.36 -9.02 20.39
N ILE A 409 -38.61 -8.72 20.72
CA ILE A 409 -39.67 -9.73 20.93
C ILE A 409 -39.90 -10.41 19.57
N GLY A 410 -39.26 -11.55 19.39
CA GLY A 410 -39.45 -12.45 18.24
C GLY A 410 -38.97 -13.84 18.60
N GLU A 411 -39.91 -14.71 18.96
CA GLU A 411 -39.68 -16.12 19.28
C GLU A 411 -39.00 -16.85 18.12
N SER A 412 -37.69 -17.00 18.18
CA SER A 412 -36.96 -18.13 17.63
C SER A 412 -35.53 -18.06 18.14
N GLU A 413 -35.07 -19.12 18.80
CA GLU A 413 -33.67 -19.24 19.18
C GLU A 413 -32.75 -18.94 17.98
N PRO A 414 -31.65 -18.19 18.15
CA PRO A 414 -30.78 -17.85 17.04
C PRO A 414 -30.07 -19.11 16.59
N SER A 415 -30.56 -19.71 15.52
CA SER A 415 -29.88 -20.78 14.80
C SER A 415 -28.57 -20.25 14.22
N GLY A 416 -27.47 -20.35 14.97
CA GLY A 416 -26.07 -20.33 14.48
C GLY A 416 -25.63 -19.19 13.53
N ASN A 417 -26.43 -18.15 13.35
CA ASN A 417 -26.19 -17.14 12.35
C ASN A 417 -25.62 -15.91 13.03
N GLU A 418 -24.30 -15.69 12.91
CA GLU A 418 -23.60 -14.45 13.30
C GLU A 418 -24.20 -13.18 12.65
N ALA A 419 -25.24 -13.32 11.81
CA ALA A 419 -26.10 -12.27 11.29
C ALA A 419 -27.05 -11.66 12.34
N ALA A 420 -27.46 -12.40 13.37
CA ALA A 420 -28.44 -11.95 14.38
C ALA A 420 -27.85 -11.08 15.51
N CYS A 421 -26.54 -10.84 15.52
CA CYS A 421 -25.85 -10.36 16.72
C CYS A 421 -25.61 -8.85 16.79
N LEU A 422 -26.22 -7.99 15.96
CA LEU A 422 -26.15 -6.54 16.23
C LEU A 422 -26.94 -6.27 17.52
N LEU A 423 -26.26 -6.19 18.66
CA LEU A 423 -26.88 -5.88 19.94
C LEU A 423 -27.65 -4.56 19.81
N SER A 424 -28.98 -4.66 19.79
CA SER A 424 -29.89 -3.52 19.88
C SER A 424 -29.84 -3.02 21.31
N GLU A 425 -28.98 -2.05 21.57
CA GLU A 425 -28.81 -1.40 22.88
C GLU A 425 -29.65 -0.13 22.96
N LEU A 426 -30.04 0.28 24.17
CA LEU A 426 -30.51 1.63 24.40
C LEU A 426 -29.41 2.61 23.93
N TRP A 427 -29.72 3.45 22.94
CA TRP A 427 -28.73 4.31 22.28
C TRP A 427 -29.41 5.60 21.82
N PRO A 428 -28.81 6.79 21.97
CA PRO A 428 -27.42 7.10 22.38
C PRO A 428 -27.15 6.97 23.89
N PRO A 429 -25.87 6.83 24.32
CA PRO A 429 -25.47 6.94 25.71
C PRO A 429 -25.64 8.37 26.23
N GLY A 430 -25.80 8.52 27.55
CA GLY A 430 -25.85 9.79 28.25
C GLY A 430 -24.46 10.28 28.68
N GLU A 431 -23.73 9.50 29.49
CA GLU A 431 -22.43 9.86 30.06
C GLU A 431 -21.43 8.71 29.88
N LEU A 432 -20.22 9.00 29.37
CA LEU A 432 -19.27 7.95 29.00
C LEU A 432 -18.75 7.18 30.23
N GLU A 433 -18.58 7.89 31.35
CA GLU A 433 -18.02 7.38 32.60
C GLU A 433 -18.98 6.45 33.35
N THR A 434 -20.29 6.61 33.15
CA THR A 434 -21.32 5.77 33.79
C THR A 434 -21.81 4.66 32.90
N ASP A 435 -21.90 4.92 31.59
CA ASP A 435 -22.55 4.01 30.67
C ASP A 435 -21.62 2.89 30.17
N PHE A 436 -20.30 3.08 30.29
CA PHE A 436 -19.29 2.13 29.83
C PHE A 436 -18.36 1.72 30.95
N LEU A 437 -18.07 0.41 31.02
CA LEU A 437 -16.98 -0.12 31.84
C LEU A 437 -15.61 0.32 31.29
N TRP A 438 -15.51 0.39 29.97
CA TRP A 438 -14.40 1.00 29.23
C TRP A 438 -14.84 1.28 27.79
N ILE A 439 -14.24 2.29 27.17
CA ILE A 439 -14.49 2.64 25.77
C ILE A 439 -13.23 3.23 25.13
N GLN A 440 -12.82 2.65 24.00
CA GLN A 440 -11.64 3.06 23.24
C GLN A 440 -12.07 3.62 21.90
N GLY A 441 -11.69 4.86 21.61
CA GLY A 441 -11.94 5.56 20.37
C GLY A 441 -10.74 5.49 19.45
N TYR A 442 -10.96 5.22 18.18
CA TYR A 442 -9.95 5.05 17.15
C TYR A 442 -10.17 6.09 16.05
N GLU A 443 -9.13 6.81 15.67
CA GLU A 443 -9.10 7.70 14.53
C GLU A 443 -7.91 7.36 13.64
N GLY A 444 -8.16 7.18 12.34
CA GLY A 444 -7.09 6.89 11.40
C GLY A 444 -7.47 7.07 9.94
N VAL A 445 -6.60 6.58 9.08
CA VAL A 445 -6.77 6.62 7.64
C VAL A 445 -6.82 5.20 7.10
N ILE A 446 -7.73 4.97 6.17
CA ILE A 446 -7.73 3.83 5.27
C ILE A 446 -6.88 4.21 4.06
N LEU A 447 -5.84 3.43 3.81
CA LEU A 447 -4.91 3.63 2.70
C LEU A 447 -5.58 3.35 1.35
N PRO A 448 -5.12 3.98 0.25
CA PRO A 448 -5.63 3.69 -1.08
C PRO A 448 -5.69 2.20 -1.38
N GLY A 449 -6.84 1.76 -1.90
CA GLY A 449 -7.20 0.34 -2.05
C GLY A 449 -8.13 -0.17 -0.95
N GLY A 450 -8.07 0.37 0.27
CA GLY A 450 -9.02 0.01 1.33
C GLY A 450 -8.78 -1.30 2.07
N LYS A 451 -7.52 -1.77 2.06
CA LYS A 451 -7.14 -3.02 2.72
C LYS A 451 -6.37 -2.84 4.01
N ILE A 452 -5.82 -1.66 4.26
CA ILE A 452 -5.03 -1.36 5.45
C ILE A 452 -5.51 -0.05 6.02
N MET A 453 -5.75 -0.01 7.32
CA MET A 453 -5.98 1.20 8.08
C MET A 453 -4.92 1.36 9.15
N LEU A 454 -4.55 2.60 9.43
CA LEU A 454 -3.59 2.91 10.49
C LEU A 454 -3.87 4.31 11.05
N GLY A 455 -3.55 4.49 12.32
CA GLY A 455 -3.89 5.71 13.04
C GLY A 455 -3.57 5.58 14.52
N GLN A 456 -4.37 6.27 15.33
CA GLN A 456 -4.22 6.31 16.78
C GLN A 456 -5.54 6.02 17.47
N TRP A 457 -5.45 5.45 18.66
CA TRP A 457 -6.57 5.24 19.55
C TRP A 457 -6.35 6.01 20.85
N VAL A 458 -7.43 6.27 21.56
CA VAL A 458 -7.48 6.98 22.84
C VAL A 458 -8.56 6.33 23.71
N ASP A 459 -8.31 6.21 25.01
CA ASP A 459 -9.37 5.89 25.96
C ASP A 459 -10.31 7.09 26.08
N MET A 460 -11.60 6.86 25.85
CA MET A 460 -12.59 7.94 25.77
C MET A 460 -13.07 8.41 27.15
N VAL A 461 -12.69 7.71 28.22
CA VAL A 461 -12.92 8.11 29.62
C VAL A 461 -11.65 8.79 30.16
N ASP A 462 -10.50 8.11 30.08
CA ASP A 462 -9.19 8.66 30.45
C ASP A 462 -8.33 8.95 29.22
N THR A 463 -8.50 10.14 28.64
CA THR A 463 -7.78 10.56 27.42
C THR A 463 -6.25 10.61 27.52
N THR A 464 -5.67 10.34 28.70
CA THR A 464 -4.22 10.20 28.84
C THR A 464 -3.70 8.88 28.26
N GLU A 465 -4.53 7.84 28.20
CA GLU A 465 -4.19 6.56 27.58
C GLU A 465 -4.47 6.59 26.08
N ARG A 466 -3.42 6.33 25.29
CA ARG A 466 -3.48 6.39 23.83
C ARG A 466 -2.33 5.65 23.17
N GLY A 467 -2.45 5.42 21.87
CA GLY A 467 -1.32 5.04 21.05
C GLY A 467 -1.65 4.60 19.64
N PRO A 468 -0.69 4.05 18.89
CA PRO A 468 -0.88 3.71 17.50
C PRO A 468 -1.72 2.43 17.35
N PHE A 469 -2.34 2.29 16.18
CA PHE A 469 -2.92 1.02 15.72
C PHE A 469 -2.63 0.79 14.24
N ILE A 470 -2.73 -0.47 13.83
CA ILE A 470 -2.75 -0.90 12.44
C ILE A 470 -3.71 -2.08 12.30
N PHE A 471 -4.59 -2.03 11.30
CA PHE A 471 -5.44 -3.16 10.91
C PHE A 471 -5.41 -3.38 9.41
N TRP A 472 -5.65 -4.61 8.98
CA TRP A 472 -5.85 -4.95 7.58
C TRP A 472 -7.01 -5.92 7.40
N ASN A 473 -7.60 -5.83 6.22
CA ASN A 473 -8.74 -6.63 5.81
C ASN A 473 -8.27 -8.01 5.33
N LEU A 474 -8.97 -9.07 5.76
CA LEU A 474 -8.65 -10.47 5.47
C LEU A 474 -9.07 -10.92 4.05
#